data_AF-A0A9D5V4B1-F1
#
_entry.id   AF-A0A9D5V4B1-F1
#
_cell.length_a   1.000
_cell.length_b   1.000
_cell.length_c   1.000
_cell.angle_alpha   90.00
_cell.angle_beta   90.00
_cell.angle_gamma   90.00
#
_symmetry.space_group_name_H-M   'P 1'
#
loop_
_entity.id
_entity.type
_entity.pdbx_description
1 polymer ?
#
loop_
_entity_poly.entity_id
_entity_poly.type
_entity_poly.pdbx_seq_one_letter_code
_entity_poly.pdbx_strand_id
1 'polypeptide(L)'
;MSQPVLFHGSEAIRTLCEQVNVLEAGISSHWVDMHKEFSVNQGTLTGIKGFGENQPLRAGIKSQIQRVTHQLFQNRFRVMGNGFSRFPEIDRAGREIANRQNRQYGLDRLRQTLTLSLLLEHIPHAFANNEEAALVIGDGFGVFSTLLLFTNSVKKVIVVNIIRTLIVDLSFIQTALPDIGIALATDKTGFDHAMNDDRIAVIALKADDYQLFQGARVNLAVNIASMQEMNPPTIANYFSALRQVSGEPIYFYCCNREDKYLPDGTLVRFNDYPWHTKDH
;
A
#
# COMPACT_ATOMS: atom_id res chain seq x y z
N MET A 1 -6.16 -16.20 29.28
CA MET A 1 -6.20 -15.56 27.94
C MET A 1 -5.18 -14.44 27.98
N SER A 2 -4.13 -14.51 27.16
CA SER A 2 -3.19 -13.41 26.98
C SER A 2 -3.94 -12.18 26.46
N GLN A 3 -3.60 -10.98 26.92
CA GLN A 3 -4.17 -9.76 26.34
C GLN A 3 -3.76 -9.65 24.87
N PRO A 4 -4.64 -9.14 23.99
CA PRO A 4 -4.30 -8.94 22.59
C PRO A 4 -3.10 -8.00 22.48
N VAL A 5 -2.07 -8.39 21.72
CA VAL A 5 -0.95 -7.49 21.43
C VAL A 5 -1.35 -6.63 20.23
N LEU A 6 -1.93 -5.47 20.53
CA LEU A 6 -2.41 -4.48 19.57
C LEU A 6 -1.90 -3.09 19.97
N PHE A 7 -1.19 -2.42 19.07
CA PHE A 7 -0.65 -1.08 19.31
C PHE A 7 -1.43 -0.06 18.48
N HIS A 8 -1.80 1.09 19.05
CA HIS A 8 -2.65 2.08 18.39
C HIS A 8 -1.91 3.38 18.01
N GLY A 9 -2.29 3.98 16.88
CA GLY A 9 -1.83 5.32 16.49
C GLY A 9 -0.30 5.44 16.42
N SER A 10 0.26 6.43 17.13
CA SER A 10 1.71 6.66 17.19
C SER A 10 2.47 5.52 17.88
N GLU A 11 1.82 4.73 18.73
CA GLU A 11 2.43 3.56 19.36
C GLU A 11 2.72 2.46 18.33
N ALA A 12 1.83 2.25 17.35
CA ALA A 12 2.06 1.30 16.27
C ALA A 12 3.36 1.61 15.50
N ILE A 13 3.56 2.89 15.15
CA ILE A 13 4.76 3.35 14.45
C ILE A 13 6.00 3.22 15.35
N ARG A 14 5.90 3.61 16.63
CA ARG A 14 7.00 3.49 17.60
C ARG A 14 7.47 2.05 17.75
N THR A 15 6.54 1.10 17.90
CA THR A 15 6.83 -0.33 18.01
C THR A 15 7.54 -0.88 16.78
N LEU A 16 7.20 -0.40 15.57
CA LEU A 16 7.93 -0.76 14.35
C LEU A 16 9.34 -0.14 14.32
N CYS A 17 9.48 1.11 14.73
CA CYS A 17 10.78 1.79 14.80
C CYS A 17 11.76 1.07 15.76
N GLU A 18 11.27 0.52 16.87
CA GLU A 18 12.07 -0.30 17.79
C GLU A 18 12.58 -1.59 17.12
N GLN A 19 11.89 -2.07 16.07
CA GLN A 19 12.24 -3.27 15.30
C GLN A 19 12.97 -2.95 13.97
N VAL A 20 13.37 -1.70 13.70
CA VAL A 20 13.94 -1.28 12.41
C VAL A 20 15.19 -2.06 11.97
N ASN A 21 15.92 -2.64 12.92
CA ASN A 21 17.14 -3.42 12.68
C ASN A 21 16.90 -4.93 12.67
N VAL A 22 15.67 -5.38 12.89
CA VAL A 22 15.30 -6.80 12.75
C VAL A 22 15.37 -7.18 11.28
N LEU A 23 16.09 -8.26 10.99
CA LEU A 23 16.11 -8.83 9.65
C LEU A 23 14.87 -9.71 9.46
N GLU A 24 14.02 -9.35 8.51
CA GLU A 24 12.80 -10.08 8.17
C GLU A 24 13.12 -11.28 7.27
N ALA A 25 12.46 -12.42 7.52
CA ALA A 25 12.73 -13.66 6.80
C ALA A 25 12.30 -13.56 5.32
N GLY A 26 11.23 -12.82 5.04
CA GLY A 26 10.70 -12.64 3.69
C GLY A 26 11.39 -11.57 2.82
N ILE A 27 12.43 -10.89 3.31
CA ILE A 27 13.07 -9.78 2.58
C ILE A 27 13.86 -10.28 1.37
N SER A 28 13.71 -9.61 0.22
CA SER A 28 14.45 -9.91 -0.99
C SER A 28 15.78 -9.14 -1.06
N SER A 29 16.69 -9.58 -1.92
CA SER A 29 17.94 -8.85 -2.20
C SER A 29 17.69 -7.41 -2.70
N HIS A 30 16.55 -7.16 -3.35
CA HIS A 30 16.15 -5.81 -3.75
C HIS A 30 15.98 -4.91 -2.53
N TRP A 31 15.20 -5.34 -1.54
CA TRP A 31 14.93 -4.52 -0.35
C TRP A 31 16.12 -4.47 0.61
N VAL A 32 16.95 -5.51 0.66
CA VAL A 32 18.25 -5.45 1.34
C VAL A 32 19.11 -4.32 0.76
N ASP A 33 19.16 -4.19 -0.58
CA ASP A 33 19.93 -3.11 -1.23
C ASP A 33 19.30 -1.73 -1.01
N MET A 34 17.98 -1.61 -1.19
CA MET A 34 17.26 -0.33 -1.05
C MET A 34 17.29 0.20 0.39
N HIS A 35 17.33 -0.68 1.39
CA HIS A 35 17.28 -0.31 2.81
C HIS A 35 18.65 -0.08 3.45
N LYS A 36 19.77 -0.19 2.72
CA LYS A 36 21.13 0.01 3.28
C LYS A 36 21.30 1.31 4.06
N GLU A 37 20.69 2.38 3.57
CA GLU A 37 20.80 3.73 4.13
C GLU A 37 19.57 4.13 4.97
N PHE A 38 18.58 3.25 5.11
CA PHE A 38 17.35 3.57 5.82
C PHE A 38 17.64 3.78 7.30
N SER A 39 17.17 4.90 7.85
CA SER A 39 17.24 5.17 9.28
C SER A 39 16.08 6.03 9.77
N VAL A 40 15.79 5.88 11.07
CA VAL A 40 14.78 6.66 11.78
C VAL A 40 15.46 7.41 12.92
N ASN A 41 15.50 8.74 12.83
CA ASN A 41 16.12 9.59 13.85
C ASN A 41 15.10 10.60 14.36
N GLN A 42 14.68 10.48 15.64
CA GLN A 42 13.70 11.38 16.27
C GLN A 42 12.42 11.57 15.42
N GLY A 43 11.91 10.49 14.83
CA GLY A 43 10.73 10.52 13.96
C GLY A 43 11.00 10.99 12.51
N THR A 44 12.22 11.41 12.18
CA THR A 44 12.62 11.73 10.81
C THR A 44 13.09 10.49 10.08
N LEU A 45 12.46 10.19 8.93
CA LEU A 45 12.82 9.08 8.05
C LEU A 45 13.85 9.54 7.01
N THR A 46 14.95 8.79 6.87
CA THR A 46 15.97 9.02 5.83
C THR A 46 16.33 7.70 5.13
N GLY A 47 17.00 7.78 3.96
CA GLY A 47 17.36 6.58 3.19
C GLY A 47 16.18 5.88 2.53
N ILE A 48 15.11 6.61 2.20
CA ILE A 48 13.87 6.10 1.59
C ILE A 48 13.99 5.90 0.07
N LYS A 49 15.06 5.25 -0.38
CA LYS A 49 15.27 4.87 -1.78
C LYS A 49 14.43 3.64 -2.13
N GLY A 50 13.85 3.59 -3.33
CA GLY A 50 13.09 2.43 -3.82
C GLY A 50 11.57 2.47 -3.60
N PHE A 51 11.08 3.40 -2.78
CA PHE A 51 9.67 3.50 -2.38
C PHE A 51 8.76 4.17 -3.44
N GLY A 52 9.31 4.62 -4.57
CA GLY A 52 8.64 5.44 -5.58
C GLY A 52 8.99 6.93 -5.52
N GLU A 53 8.22 7.77 -6.21
CA GLU A 53 8.51 9.20 -6.38
C GLU A 53 8.37 10.03 -5.07
N ASN A 54 9.49 10.34 -4.41
CA ASN A 54 9.52 11.13 -3.16
C ASN A 54 9.91 12.60 -3.35
N GLN A 55 9.49 13.25 -4.45
CA GLN A 55 9.85 14.65 -4.66
C GLN A 55 9.05 15.57 -3.71
N PRO A 56 9.70 16.40 -2.88
CA PRO A 56 9.00 17.32 -1.99
C PRO A 56 8.34 18.45 -2.78
N LEU A 57 7.25 19.00 -2.24
CA LEU A 57 6.67 20.24 -2.76
C LEU A 57 7.66 21.39 -2.58
N ARG A 58 8.15 21.94 -3.70
CA ARG A 58 9.02 23.13 -3.70
C ARG A 58 8.18 24.41 -3.59
N ALA A 59 8.70 25.43 -2.92
CA ALA A 59 8.10 26.77 -2.90
C ALA A 59 8.68 27.66 -4.02
N GLY A 60 7.89 28.65 -4.46
CA GLY A 60 8.32 29.70 -5.39
C GLY A 60 8.09 29.43 -6.88
N ILE A 61 8.51 30.38 -7.74
CA ILE A 61 8.23 30.38 -9.19
C ILE A 61 8.73 29.12 -9.90
N LYS A 62 9.90 28.60 -9.49
CA LYS A 62 10.45 27.34 -10.04
C LYS A 62 9.52 26.14 -9.81
N SER A 63 8.76 26.12 -8.71
CA SER A 63 7.82 25.03 -8.44
C SER A 63 6.54 25.15 -9.25
N GLN A 64 6.10 26.36 -9.57
CA GLN A 64 4.97 26.59 -10.49
C GLN A 64 5.31 26.09 -11.90
N ILE A 65 6.50 26.42 -12.42
CA ILE A 65 6.97 25.92 -13.71
C ILE A 65 7.06 24.38 -13.70
N GLN A 66 7.65 23.80 -12.65
CA GLN A 66 7.73 22.35 -12.50
C GLN A 66 6.33 21.70 -12.44
N ARG A 67 5.36 22.30 -11.75
CA ARG A 67 3.98 21.79 -11.73
C ARG A 67 3.35 21.79 -13.12
N VAL A 68 3.54 22.87 -13.89
CA VAL A 68 3.03 22.97 -15.26
C VAL A 68 3.69 21.94 -16.16
N THR A 69 5.01 21.80 -16.11
CA THR A 69 5.72 20.80 -16.94
C THR A 69 5.28 19.38 -16.57
N HIS A 70 5.17 19.05 -15.28
CA HIS A 70 4.65 17.75 -14.86
C HIS A 70 3.21 17.53 -15.34
N GLN A 71 2.33 18.53 -15.27
CA GLN A 71 0.97 18.41 -15.80
C GLN A 71 0.96 18.15 -17.30
N LEU A 72 1.80 18.84 -18.07
CA LEU A 72 1.92 18.64 -19.52
C LEU A 72 2.39 17.22 -19.85
N PHE A 73 3.43 16.71 -19.17
CA PHE A 73 3.91 15.34 -19.37
C PHE A 73 2.93 14.27 -18.88
N GLN A 74 2.11 14.60 -17.87
CA GLN A 74 1.05 13.73 -17.38
C GLN A 74 -0.18 13.71 -18.29
N ASN A 75 -0.35 14.69 -19.18
CA ASN A 75 -1.59 14.89 -19.93
C ASN A 75 -2.01 13.64 -20.72
N ARG A 76 -1.04 12.96 -21.37
CA ARG A 76 -1.29 11.70 -22.08
C ARG A 76 -1.95 10.65 -21.19
N PHE A 77 -1.49 10.51 -19.95
CA PHE A 77 -2.03 9.54 -18.99
C PHE A 77 -3.36 10.02 -18.40
N ARG A 78 -3.52 11.33 -18.19
CA ARG A 78 -4.78 11.92 -17.72
C ARG A 78 -5.91 11.71 -18.72
N VAL A 79 -5.61 11.74 -20.02
CA VAL A 79 -6.59 11.42 -21.08
C VAL A 79 -7.12 9.99 -20.95
N MET A 80 -6.31 9.03 -20.47
CA MET A 80 -6.80 7.67 -20.20
C MET A 80 -7.90 7.67 -19.12
N GLY A 81 -7.83 8.61 -18.17
CA GLY A 81 -8.83 8.77 -17.12
C GLY A 81 -10.18 9.29 -17.61
N ASN A 82 -10.26 9.86 -18.82
CA ASN A 82 -11.54 10.33 -19.39
C ASN A 82 -12.56 9.20 -19.58
N GLY A 83 -12.12 7.95 -19.64
CA GLY A 83 -12.99 6.77 -19.72
C GLY A 83 -13.60 6.35 -18.38
N PHE A 84 -13.23 6.97 -17.25
CA PHE A 84 -13.72 6.59 -15.93
C PHE A 84 -14.54 7.71 -15.31
N SER A 85 -15.77 7.41 -14.94
CA SER A 85 -16.75 8.37 -14.43
C SER A 85 -16.25 9.14 -13.20
N ARG A 86 -15.52 8.47 -12.30
CA ARG A 86 -15.02 9.04 -11.03
C ARG A 86 -13.60 9.59 -11.09
N PHE A 87 -12.91 9.52 -12.23
CA PHE A 87 -11.52 9.97 -12.31
C PHE A 87 -11.28 11.42 -11.87
N PRO A 88 -12.10 12.43 -12.25
CA PRO A 88 -11.88 13.81 -11.81
C PRO A 88 -11.92 14.00 -10.29
N GLU A 89 -12.79 13.24 -9.60
CA GLU A 89 -12.92 13.23 -8.15
C GLU A 89 -11.68 12.59 -7.50
N ILE A 90 -11.30 11.41 -7.95
CA ILE A 90 -10.19 10.62 -7.41
C ILE A 90 -8.84 11.32 -7.66
N ASP A 91 -8.67 11.91 -8.83
CA ASP A 91 -7.48 12.69 -9.18
C ASP A 91 -7.35 13.97 -8.34
N ARG A 92 -8.49 14.63 -8.01
CA ARG A 92 -8.51 15.74 -7.05
C ARG A 92 -8.12 15.27 -5.65
N ALA A 93 -8.68 14.15 -5.18
CA ALA A 93 -8.31 13.54 -3.90
C ALA A 93 -6.80 13.21 -3.84
N GLY A 94 -6.25 12.61 -4.90
CA GLY A 94 -4.83 12.29 -4.98
C GLY A 94 -3.93 13.54 -4.90
N ARG A 95 -4.33 14.67 -5.50
CA ARG A 95 -3.63 15.96 -5.35
C ARG A 95 -3.69 16.48 -3.93
N GLU A 96 -4.85 16.41 -3.30
CA GLU A 96 -5.03 16.85 -1.91
C GLU A 96 -4.18 16.02 -0.95
N ILE A 97 -4.18 14.70 -1.08
CA ILE A 97 -3.31 13.80 -0.29
C ILE A 97 -1.83 14.16 -0.50
N ALA A 98 -1.40 14.38 -1.75
CA ALA A 98 -0.02 14.76 -2.03
C ALA A 98 0.37 16.06 -1.33
N ASN A 99 -0.51 17.07 -1.35
CA ASN A 99 -0.30 18.34 -0.66
C ASN A 99 -0.16 18.14 0.86
N ARG A 100 -1.05 17.33 1.48
CA ARG A 100 -0.97 17.03 2.92
C ARG A 100 0.32 16.32 3.30
N GLN A 101 0.82 15.44 2.43
CA GLN A 101 2.09 14.74 2.59
C GLN A 101 3.31 15.60 2.23
N ASN A 102 3.13 16.88 1.90
CA ASN A 102 4.18 17.78 1.40
C ASN A 102 4.97 17.20 0.21
N ARG A 103 4.27 16.47 -0.68
CA ARG A 103 4.85 15.76 -1.83
C ARG A 103 4.26 16.21 -3.15
N GLN A 104 5.08 16.13 -4.19
CA GLN A 104 4.65 16.41 -5.54
C GLN A 104 3.68 15.34 -6.06
N TYR A 105 2.66 15.77 -6.82
CA TYR A 105 1.78 14.86 -7.53
C TYR A 105 2.48 14.34 -8.80
N GLY A 106 3.08 13.16 -8.64
CA GLY A 106 3.90 12.48 -9.63
C GLY A 106 3.16 11.51 -10.57
N LEU A 107 3.90 10.86 -11.46
CA LEU A 107 3.34 9.82 -12.34
C LEU A 107 2.94 8.56 -11.55
N ASP A 108 3.70 8.21 -10.52
CA ASP A 108 3.38 7.07 -9.65
C ASP A 108 2.01 7.24 -8.99
N ARG A 109 1.72 8.46 -8.52
CA ARG A 109 0.43 8.79 -7.91
C ARG A 109 -0.68 8.86 -8.94
N LEU A 110 -0.41 9.43 -10.12
CA LEU A 110 -1.36 9.43 -11.23
C LEU A 110 -1.78 8.00 -11.61
N ARG A 111 -0.82 7.09 -11.75
CA ARG A 111 -1.08 5.66 -11.98
C ARG A 111 -2.03 5.10 -10.93
N GLN A 112 -1.77 5.36 -9.64
CA GLN A 112 -2.65 4.86 -8.57
C GLN A 112 -4.05 5.49 -8.59
N THR A 113 -4.20 6.78 -8.93
CA THR A 113 -5.54 7.38 -9.11
C THR A 113 -6.29 6.81 -10.31
N LEU A 114 -5.58 6.52 -11.41
CA LEU A 114 -6.14 5.84 -12.57
C LEU A 114 -6.55 4.41 -12.21
N THR A 115 -5.73 3.69 -11.46
CA THR A 115 -6.05 2.35 -10.95
C THR A 115 -7.32 2.36 -10.11
N LEU A 116 -7.45 3.25 -9.12
CA LEU A 116 -8.68 3.31 -8.31
C LEU A 116 -9.91 3.66 -9.17
N SER A 117 -9.74 4.57 -10.15
CA SER A 117 -10.82 4.93 -11.08
C SER A 117 -11.25 3.74 -11.95
N LEU A 118 -10.28 2.97 -12.47
CA LEU A 118 -10.51 1.74 -13.22
C LEU A 118 -11.30 0.72 -12.38
N LEU A 119 -10.86 0.48 -11.14
CA LEU A 119 -11.49 -0.51 -10.25
C LEU A 119 -12.92 -0.10 -9.91
N LEU A 120 -13.16 1.16 -9.57
CA LEU A 120 -14.51 1.65 -9.28
C LEU A 120 -15.45 1.56 -10.47
N GLU A 121 -14.93 1.68 -11.70
CA GLU A 121 -15.71 1.56 -12.93
C GLU A 121 -16.02 0.09 -13.28
N HIS A 122 -15.04 -0.82 -13.14
CA HIS A 122 -15.15 -2.19 -13.66
C HIS A 122 -15.59 -3.22 -12.62
N ILE A 123 -15.31 -2.98 -11.34
CA ILE A 123 -15.69 -3.87 -10.23
C ILE A 123 -16.40 -3.09 -9.11
N PRO A 124 -17.44 -2.29 -9.40
CA PRO A 124 -18.13 -1.48 -8.40
C PRO A 124 -18.68 -2.30 -7.23
N HIS A 125 -18.99 -3.58 -7.45
CA HIS A 125 -19.44 -4.51 -6.41
C HIS A 125 -18.40 -4.73 -5.30
N ALA A 126 -17.10 -4.66 -5.63
CA ALA A 126 -16.00 -4.72 -4.66
C ALA A 126 -15.97 -3.51 -3.71
N PHE A 127 -16.76 -2.46 -3.99
CA PHE A 127 -16.84 -1.24 -3.20
C PHE A 127 -18.27 -0.97 -2.68
N ALA A 128 -19.25 -1.81 -3.05
CA ALA A 128 -20.64 -1.59 -2.71
C ALA A 128 -20.93 -1.85 -1.22
N ASN A 129 -20.18 -2.76 -0.60
CA ASN A 129 -20.25 -3.06 0.82
C ASN A 129 -19.04 -2.47 1.54
N ASN A 130 -19.20 -1.29 2.12
CA ASN A 130 -18.10 -0.58 2.78
C ASN A 130 -17.66 -1.22 4.11
N GLU A 131 -18.36 -2.24 4.62
CA GLU A 131 -17.98 -2.99 5.82
C GLU A 131 -16.79 -3.93 5.59
N GLU A 132 -16.46 -4.21 4.33
CA GLU A 132 -15.37 -5.11 3.97
C GLU A 132 -14.04 -4.35 3.88
N ALA A 133 -12.95 -5.01 4.27
CA ALA A 133 -11.63 -4.40 4.21
C ALA A 133 -11.00 -4.60 2.82
N ALA A 134 -10.21 -3.62 2.37
CA ALA A 134 -9.26 -3.83 1.28
C ALA A 134 -7.90 -4.27 1.83
N LEU A 135 -7.24 -5.22 1.18
CA LEU A 135 -5.89 -5.66 1.50
C LEU A 135 -4.90 -5.03 0.50
N VAL A 136 -3.93 -4.26 0.99
CA VAL A 136 -2.90 -3.62 0.17
C VAL A 136 -1.53 -4.20 0.53
N ILE A 137 -0.90 -4.86 -0.45
CA ILE A 137 0.38 -5.55 -0.27
C ILE A 137 1.49 -4.68 -0.88
N GLY A 138 2.38 -4.16 -0.03
CA GLY A 138 3.53 -3.36 -0.46
C GLY A 138 3.15 -2.00 -1.05
N ASP A 139 2.45 -1.15 -0.30
CA ASP A 139 1.98 0.17 -0.77
C ASP A 139 3.14 1.19 -0.90
N GLY A 140 4.21 1.02 -0.11
CA GLY A 140 5.42 1.83 -0.14
C GLY A 140 5.30 3.13 0.66
N PHE A 141 4.48 4.06 0.18
CA PHE A 141 4.19 5.34 0.83
C PHE A 141 2.74 5.44 1.33
N GLY A 142 2.04 4.31 1.45
CA GLY A 142 0.64 4.27 1.82
C GLY A 142 -0.27 5.03 0.86
N VAL A 143 0.12 5.20 -0.42
CA VAL A 143 -0.59 6.10 -1.36
C VAL A 143 -1.94 5.50 -1.74
N PHE A 144 -1.99 4.19 -2.01
CA PHE A 144 -3.21 3.54 -2.46
C PHE A 144 -4.19 3.38 -1.30
N SER A 145 -3.67 2.98 -0.13
CA SER A 145 -4.41 2.90 1.13
C SER A 145 -5.02 4.25 1.51
N THR A 146 -4.24 5.34 1.41
CA THR A 146 -4.76 6.68 1.68
C THR A 146 -5.82 7.07 0.65
N LEU A 147 -5.65 6.76 -0.64
CA LEU A 147 -6.66 7.04 -1.66
C LEU A 147 -7.99 6.32 -1.37
N LEU A 148 -7.94 5.04 -1.03
CA LEU A 148 -9.10 4.23 -0.68
C LEU A 148 -9.88 4.84 0.49
N LEU A 149 -9.19 5.21 1.57
CA LEU A 149 -9.79 5.80 2.77
C LEU A 149 -10.28 7.22 2.52
N PHE A 150 -9.47 8.07 1.90
CA PHE A 150 -9.79 9.49 1.67
C PHE A 150 -11.02 9.69 0.78
N THR A 151 -11.21 8.78 -0.19
CA THR A 151 -12.37 8.78 -1.09
C THR A 151 -13.58 8.02 -0.51
N ASN A 152 -13.47 7.51 0.72
CA ASN A 152 -14.45 6.63 1.35
C ASN A 152 -14.84 5.44 0.48
N SER A 153 -13.90 4.93 -0.34
CA SER A 153 -14.13 3.75 -1.18
C SER A 153 -14.21 2.48 -0.34
N VAL A 154 -13.54 2.46 0.82
CA VAL A 154 -13.60 1.40 1.84
C VAL A 154 -13.55 2.03 3.23
N LYS A 155 -14.11 1.37 4.25
CA LYS A 155 -13.96 1.82 5.65
C LYS A 155 -12.62 1.42 6.25
N LYS A 156 -12.07 0.28 5.83
CA LYS A 156 -10.89 -0.32 6.46
C LYS A 156 -9.91 -0.83 5.41
N VAL A 157 -8.62 -0.64 5.69
CA VAL A 157 -7.53 -1.19 4.89
C VAL A 157 -6.62 -2.04 5.77
N ILE A 158 -6.21 -3.20 5.26
CA ILE A 158 -5.14 -4.01 5.82
C ILE A 158 -3.91 -3.72 4.97
N VAL A 159 -2.86 -3.16 5.57
CA VAL A 159 -1.59 -2.86 4.88
C VAL A 159 -0.55 -3.85 5.33
N VAL A 160 0.03 -4.58 4.37
CA VAL A 160 1.08 -5.57 4.64
C VAL A 160 2.37 -5.15 3.98
N ASN A 161 3.43 -5.01 4.77
CA ASN A 161 4.73 -4.62 4.25
C ASN A 161 5.88 -5.03 5.16
N ILE A 162 7.09 -5.02 4.63
CA ILE A 162 8.31 -5.20 5.43
C ILE A 162 8.49 -4.01 6.39
N ILE A 163 9.04 -4.22 7.59
CA ILE A 163 9.07 -3.26 8.71
C ILE A 163 9.45 -1.85 8.28
N ARG A 164 10.58 -1.69 7.60
CA ARG A 164 11.08 -0.37 7.18
C ARG A 164 10.09 0.34 6.25
N THR A 165 9.43 -0.42 5.38
CA THR A 165 8.42 0.09 4.46
C THR A 165 7.07 0.30 5.10
N LEU A 166 6.69 -0.54 6.06
CA LEU A 166 5.50 -0.36 6.85
C LEU A 166 5.57 0.92 7.71
N ILE A 167 6.76 1.25 8.25
CA ILE A 167 6.98 2.54 8.94
C ILE A 167 6.67 3.70 7.99
N VAL A 168 7.15 3.64 6.74
CA VAL A 168 6.90 4.69 5.74
C VAL A 168 5.42 4.74 5.39
N ASP A 169 4.76 3.61 5.14
CA ASP A 169 3.33 3.53 4.85
C ASP A 169 2.51 4.26 5.91
N LEU A 170 2.68 3.86 7.18
CA LEU A 170 1.91 4.41 8.30
C LEU A 170 2.22 5.88 8.55
N SER A 171 3.50 6.28 8.45
CA SER A 171 3.90 7.68 8.64
C SER A 171 3.24 8.60 7.61
N PHE A 172 3.18 8.15 6.34
CA PHE A 172 2.59 8.94 5.27
C PHE A 172 1.06 8.89 5.24
N ILE A 173 0.44 7.77 5.66
CA ILE A 173 -1.01 7.70 5.88
C ILE A 173 -1.42 8.67 7.00
N GLN A 174 -0.74 8.61 8.15
CA GLN A 174 -1.03 9.48 9.29
C GLN A 174 -0.81 10.96 8.96
N THR A 175 0.21 11.28 8.15
CA THR A 175 0.42 12.66 7.68
C THR A 175 -0.75 13.16 6.82
N ALA A 176 -1.33 12.31 5.97
CA ALA A 176 -2.45 12.69 5.11
C ALA A 176 -3.81 12.70 5.84
N LEU A 177 -3.96 11.81 6.83
CA LEU A 177 -5.17 11.58 7.62
C LEU A 177 -4.81 11.57 9.13
N PRO A 178 -4.61 12.73 9.78
CA PRO A 178 -4.07 12.79 11.16
C PRO A 178 -4.90 12.06 12.22
N ASP A 179 -6.22 12.06 12.07
CA ASP A 179 -7.17 11.48 13.03
C ASP A 179 -7.54 10.02 12.69
N ILE A 180 -6.85 9.39 11.73
CA ILE A 180 -7.18 8.02 11.30
C ILE A 180 -6.76 7.00 12.36
N GLY A 181 -7.64 6.06 12.69
CA GLY A 181 -7.31 4.96 13.58
C GLY A 181 -6.39 3.95 12.92
N ILE A 182 -5.15 3.86 13.41
CA ILE A 182 -4.15 2.89 12.97
C ILE A 182 -3.95 1.87 14.08
N ALA A 183 -3.84 0.60 13.73
CA ALA A 183 -3.43 -0.44 14.64
C ALA A 183 -2.39 -1.39 14.03
N LEU A 184 -1.35 -1.74 14.78
CA LEU A 184 -0.41 -2.79 14.43
C LEU A 184 -0.81 -4.07 15.14
N ALA A 185 -1.22 -5.09 14.37
CA ALA A 185 -1.53 -6.41 14.91
C ALA A 185 -0.32 -7.34 14.77
N THR A 186 0.06 -7.99 15.88
CA THR A 186 1.20 -8.93 15.92
C THR A 186 0.78 -10.37 16.21
N ASP A 187 -0.50 -10.60 16.42
CA ASP A 187 -1.09 -11.94 16.59
C ASP A 187 -2.54 -11.95 16.07
N LYS A 188 -3.12 -13.15 15.97
CA LYS A 188 -4.47 -13.33 15.42
C LYS A 188 -5.55 -12.67 16.29
N THR A 189 -5.37 -12.66 17.61
CA THR A 189 -6.34 -12.06 18.54
C THR A 189 -6.38 -10.54 18.38
N GLY A 190 -5.21 -9.90 18.28
CA GLY A 190 -5.06 -8.48 17.99
C GLY A 190 -5.60 -8.12 16.62
N PHE A 191 -5.33 -8.95 15.60
CA PHE A 191 -5.87 -8.75 14.25
C PHE A 191 -7.41 -8.81 14.23
N ASP A 192 -8.01 -9.84 14.84
CA ASP A 192 -9.46 -9.99 14.87
C ASP A 192 -10.12 -8.87 15.70
N HIS A 193 -9.48 -8.41 16.79
CA HIS A 193 -9.93 -7.22 17.53
C HIS A 193 -9.93 -5.97 16.64
N ALA A 194 -8.84 -5.74 15.91
CA ALA A 194 -8.71 -4.60 15.01
C ALA A 194 -9.71 -4.62 13.85
N MET A 195 -10.05 -5.81 13.34
CA MET A 195 -11.09 -5.98 12.31
C MET A 195 -12.47 -5.57 12.82
N ASN A 196 -12.79 -5.86 14.09
CA ASN A 196 -14.11 -5.59 14.68
C ASN A 196 -14.24 -4.21 15.35
N ASP A 197 -13.16 -3.42 15.43
CA ASP A 197 -13.19 -2.06 15.99
C ASP A 197 -13.41 -1.01 14.89
N ASP A 198 -14.57 -0.36 14.89
CA ASP A 198 -14.92 0.70 13.93
C ASP A 198 -14.06 1.96 14.05
N ARG A 199 -13.34 2.12 15.17
CA ARG A 199 -12.40 3.23 15.35
C ARG A 199 -11.10 3.01 14.60
N ILE A 200 -10.80 1.76 14.20
CA ILE A 200 -9.60 1.40 13.43
C ILE A 200 -9.95 1.35 11.95
N ALA A 201 -9.31 2.19 11.15
CA ALA A 201 -9.45 2.19 9.70
C ALA A 201 -8.22 1.60 8.98
N VAL A 202 -7.08 1.49 9.66
CA VAL A 202 -5.84 0.92 9.10
C VAL A 202 -5.33 -0.18 10.03
N ILE A 203 -5.22 -1.39 9.51
CA ILE A 203 -4.59 -2.52 10.20
C ILE A 203 -3.25 -2.79 9.53
N ALA A 204 -2.16 -2.55 10.24
CA ALA A 204 -0.80 -2.78 9.79
C ALA A 204 -0.36 -4.20 10.16
N LEU A 205 0.23 -4.91 9.20
CA LEU A 205 0.85 -6.22 9.40
C LEU A 205 2.28 -6.20 8.84
N LYS A 206 3.22 -6.78 9.58
CA LYS A 206 4.55 -7.06 9.03
C LYS A 206 4.43 -8.12 7.94
N ALA A 207 5.32 -8.08 6.96
CA ALA A 207 5.32 -9.06 5.87
C ALA A 207 5.49 -10.49 6.37
N ASP A 208 6.26 -10.70 7.44
CA ASP A 208 6.43 -12.03 8.07
C ASP A 208 5.17 -12.52 8.81
N ASP A 209 4.20 -11.63 9.06
CA ASP A 209 2.92 -11.92 9.74
C ASP A 209 1.73 -11.98 8.76
N TYR A 210 1.99 -12.17 7.46
CA TYR A 210 0.94 -12.15 6.41
C TYR A 210 -0.19 -13.17 6.66
N GLN A 211 0.06 -14.27 7.38
CA GLN A 211 -0.95 -15.28 7.66
C GLN A 211 -2.09 -14.74 8.54
N LEU A 212 -1.89 -13.62 9.27
CA LEU A 212 -2.91 -13.07 10.15
C LEU A 212 -4.20 -12.67 9.42
N PHE A 213 -4.09 -12.25 8.14
CA PHE A 213 -5.27 -11.90 7.34
C PHE A 213 -6.02 -13.12 6.78
N GLN A 214 -5.53 -14.36 6.97
CA GLN A 214 -6.29 -15.55 6.58
C GLN A 214 -7.62 -15.61 7.35
N GLY A 215 -8.69 -15.93 6.63
CA GLY A 215 -10.08 -15.88 7.11
C GLY A 215 -10.67 -14.48 7.22
N ALA A 216 -9.90 -13.41 7.02
CA ALA A 216 -10.41 -12.04 7.09
C ALA A 216 -11.40 -11.77 5.95
N ARG A 217 -12.41 -10.95 6.23
CA ARG A 217 -13.41 -10.55 5.24
C ARG A 217 -12.84 -9.42 4.37
N VAL A 218 -12.28 -9.80 3.23
CA VAL A 218 -11.63 -8.92 2.25
C VAL A 218 -12.27 -9.14 0.89
N ASN A 219 -12.66 -8.08 0.20
CA ASN A 219 -13.26 -8.14 -1.14
C ASN A 219 -12.35 -7.61 -2.24
N LEU A 220 -11.32 -6.86 -1.87
CA LEU A 220 -10.32 -6.33 -2.78
C LEU A 220 -8.94 -6.53 -2.18
N ALA A 221 -8.09 -7.27 -2.88
CA ALA A 221 -6.65 -7.29 -2.67
C ALA A 221 -5.96 -6.49 -3.78
N VAL A 222 -4.92 -5.73 -3.42
CA VAL A 222 -4.19 -4.87 -4.35
C VAL A 222 -2.69 -5.06 -4.17
N ASN A 223 -2.02 -5.27 -5.30
CA ASN A 223 -0.59 -5.26 -5.44
C ASN A 223 -0.19 -4.37 -6.62
N ILE A 224 0.61 -3.33 -6.37
CA ILE A 224 1.09 -2.42 -7.42
C ILE A 224 2.61 -2.33 -7.31
N ALA A 225 3.29 -2.95 -8.28
CA ALA A 225 4.74 -2.91 -8.46
C ALA A 225 5.57 -3.45 -7.28
N SER A 226 4.98 -4.21 -6.36
CA SER A 226 5.69 -4.72 -5.17
C SER A 226 5.97 -6.22 -5.21
N MET A 227 5.11 -7.07 -5.79
CA MET A 227 5.42 -8.51 -5.91
C MET A 227 6.62 -8.78 -6.84
N GLN A 228 6.86 -7.93 -7.83
CA GLN A 228 8.09 -7.99 -8.65
C GLN A 228 9.38 -7.73 -7.85
N GLU A 229 9.28 -7.29 -6.61
CA GLU A 229 10.39 -7.04 -5.68
C GLU A 229 10.51 -8.10 -4.60
N MET A 230 9.75 -9.19 -4.71
CA MET A 230 9.74 -10.30 -3.76
C MET A 230 10.39 -11.54 -4.38
N ASN A 231 10.94 -12.40 -3.54
CA ASN A 231 11.38 -13.72 -3.99
C ASN A 231 10.16 -14.59 -4.36
N PRO A 232 10.25 -15.48 -5.36
CA PRO A 232 9.12 -16.33 -5.77
C PRO A 232 8.43 -17.11 -4.64
N PRO A 233 9.13 -17.68 -3.63
CA PRO A 233 8.47 -18.32 -2.50
C PRO A 233 7.58 -17.37 -1.67
N THR A 234 8.01 -16.12 -1.48
CA THR A 234 7.22 -15.10 -0.78
C THR A 234 5.96 -14.74 -1.57
N ILE A 235 6.06 -14.63 -2.90
CA ILE A 235 4.89 -14.43 -3.78
C ILE A 235 3.92 -15.60 -3.62
N ALA A 236 4.41 -16.84 -3.65
CA ALA A 236 3.57 -18.03 -3.47
C ALA A 236 2.85 -18.08 -2.13
N ASN A 237 3.51 -17.64 -1.06
CA ASN A 237 2.92 -17.51 0.25
C ASN A 237 1.74 -16.52 0.28
N TYR A 238 1.88 -15.34 -0.34
CA TYR A 238 0.78 -14.37 -0.45
C TYR A 238 -0.39 -14.94 -1.25
N PHE A 239 -0.16 -15.58 -2.39
CA PHE A 239 -1.22 -16.22 -3.17
C PHE A 239 -1.95 -17.32 -2.38
N SER A 240 -1.20 -18.12 -1.61
CA SER A 240 -1.79 -19.15 -0.74
C SER A 240 -2.68 -18.53 0.35
N ALA A 241 -2.25 -17.42 0.95
CA ALA A 241 -3.03 -16.72 1.96
C ALA A 241 -4.24 -15.98 1.37
N LEU A 242 -4.11 -15.37 0.19
CA LEU A 242 -5.20 -14.67 -0.50
C LEU A 242 -6.38 -15.62 -0.81
N ARG A 243 -6.11 -16.89 -1.10
CA ARG A 243 -7.15 -17.91 -1.32
C ARG A 243 -7.89 -18.34 -0.05
N GLN A 244 -7.42 -17.90 1.12
CA GLN A 244 -8.01 -18.25 2.42
C GLN A 244 -8.75 -17.09 3.07
N VAL A 245 -8.88 -15.94 2.39
CA VAL A 245 -9.75 -14.84 2.86
C VAL A 245 -11.22 -15.18 2.58
N SER A 246 -12.15 -14.55 3.30
CA SER A 246 -13.56 -14.97 3.34
C SER A 246 -14.54 -14.05 2.59
N GLY A 247 -14.06 -13.12 1.77
CA GLY A 247 -14.94 -12.34 0.89
C GLY A 247 -15.40 -13.17 -0.31
N GLU A 248 -16.63 -12.96 -0.78
CA GLU A 248 -17.09 -13.57 -2.04
C GLU A 248 -17.93 -12.56 -2.84
N PRO A 249 -17.51 -12.20 -4.07
CA PRO A 249 -16.22 -12.52 -4.71
C PRO A 249 -15.04 -11.71 -4.12
N ILE A 250 -13.83 -12.27 -4.17
CA ILE A 250 -12.57 -11.52 -3.93
C ILE A 250 -12.00 -11.11 -5.27
N TYR A 251 -11.71 -9.82 -5.43
CA TYR A 251 -10.95 -9.30 -6.55
C TYR A 251 -9.49 -9.10 -6.17
N PHE A 252 -8.56 -9.52 -7.03
CA PHE A 252 -7.14 -9.27 -6.84
C PHE A 252 -6.58 -8.44 -8.01
N TYR A 253 -6.32 -7.15 -7.75
CA TYR A 253 -5.63 -6.31 -8.72
C TYR A 253 -4.11 -6.43 -8.53
N CYS A 254 -3.43 -7.03 -9.51
CA CYS A 254 -2.00 -7.26 -9.48
C CYS A 254 -1.33 -6.63 -10.70
N CYS A 255 -0.57 -5.54 -10.49
CA CYS A 255 0.10 -4.80 -11.57
C CYS A 255 1.61 -4.78 -11.34
N ASN A 256 2.34 -5.61 -12.09
CA ASN A 256 3.79 -5.76 -12.01
C ASN A 256 4.41 -5.77 -13.41
N ARG A 257 5.74 -5.64 -13.52
CA ARG A 257 6.46 -5.87 -14.79
C ARG A 257 6.37 -7.33 -15.20
N GLU A 258 6.45 -7.58 -16.50
CA GLU A 258 6.47 -8.96 -17.06
C GLU A 258 7.62 -9.78 -16.49
N ASP A 259 8.81 -9.17 -16.38
CA ASP A 259 9.96 -9.74 -15.71
C ASP A 259 10.81 -8.68 -14.98
N LYS A 260 11.56 -9.13 -13.97
CA LYS A 260 12.54 -8.34 -13.24
C LYS A 260 13.63 -9.23 -12.67
N TYR A 261 14.89 -8.86 -12.89
CA TYR A 261 16.02 -9.42 -12.15
C TYR A 261 16.19 -8.68 -10.82
N LEU A 262 16.28 -9.44 -9.73
CA LEU A 262 16.68 -8.96 -8.42
C LEU A 262 18.22 -8.80 -8.36
N PRO A 263 18.78 -8.02 -7.42
CA PRO A 263 20.23 -7.80 -7.32
C PRO A 263 21.08 -9.08 -7.16
N ASP A 264 20.51 -10.15 -6.59
CA ASP A 264 21.18 -11.45 -6.48
C ASP A 264 21.11 -12.32 -7.76
N GLY A 265 20.50 -11.81 -8.84
CA GLY A 265 20.32 -12.52 -10.09
C GLY A 265 19.03 -13.34 -10.18
N THR A 266 18.22 -13.40 -9.12
CA THR A 266 16.90 -14.06 -9.13
C THR A 266 15.99 -13.39 -10.16
N LEU A 267 15.42 -14.20 -11.06
CA LEU A 267 14.46 -13.74 -12.04
C LEU A 267 13.04 -13.95 -11.53
N VAL A 268 12.29 -12.86 -11.46
CA VAL A 268 10.86 -12.86 -11.12
C VAL A 268 10.08 -12.59 -12.40
N ARG A 269 9.19 -13.51 -12.80
CA ARG A 269 8.30 -13.31 -13.95
C ARG A 269 6.85 -13.31 -13.50
N PHE A 270 6.07 -12.36 -14.00
CA PHE A 270 4.65 -12.22 -13.68
C PHE A 270 3.84 -13.45 -14.10
N ASN A 271 4.14 -14.01 -15.28
CA ASN A 271 3.49 -15.22 -15.78
C ASN A 271 3.84 -16.47 -14.96
N ASP A 272 4.93 -16.43 -14.18
CA ASP A 272 5.37 -17.52 -13.31
C ASP A 272 4.78 -17.38 -11.89
N TYR A 273 3.98 -16.35 -11.60
CA TYR A 273 3.25 -16.29 -10.33
C TYR A 273 2.27 -17.46 -10.24
N PRO A 274 1.89 -17.91 -9.03
CA PRO A 274 1.14 -19.14 -8.87
C PRO A 274 -0.36 -18.88 -9.09
N TRP A 275 -0.70 -18.35 -10.26
CA TRP A 275 -2.05 -18.24 -10.79
C TRP A 275 -2.68 -19.64 -10.88
N HIS A 276 -3.93 -19.75 -10.46
CA HIS A 276 -4.73 -20.96 -10.64
C HIS A 276 -5.71 -20.74 -11.79
N THR A 277 -6.09 -21.81 -12.50
CA THR A 277 -7.12 -21.77 -13.55
C THR A 277 -8.52 -21.35 -13.06
N LYS A 278 -8.69 -21.20 -11.74
CA LYS A 278 -9.92 -20.75 -11.07
C LYS A 278 -9.83 -19.27 -10.65
N ASP A 279 -8.66 -18.66 -10.81
CA ASP A 279 -8.48 -17.23 -10.65
C ASP A 279 -8.96 -16.61 -11.98
N HIS A 280 -10.17 -16.03 -11.97
CA HIS A 280 -10.88 -15.51 -13.15
C HIS A 280 -10.91 -13.98 -13.18
#